data_AF-A0A2S6CJF9-F1
#
_entry.id   AF-A0A2S6CJF9-F1
#
_cell.length_a   1.000
_cell.length_b   1.000
_cell.length_c   1.000
_cell.angle_alpha   90.00
_cell.angle_beta   90.00
_cell.angle_gamma   90.00
#
_symmetry.space_group_name_H-M   'P 1'
#
loop_
_entity.id
_entity.type
_entity.pdbx_description
1 polymer ?
#
loop_
_entity_poly.entity_id
_entity_poly.type
_entity_poly.pdbx_seq_one_letter_code
_entity_poly.pdbx_strand_id
1 'polypeptide(L)'
;MAITFADVLRRQESEKIIVPMNEVEIAHWQPQTPVKYLATGGLNGCTGVAIISLQAGILAHIAPLPPGSTQRTLDRNPNASVDNARALLQDIANLYRANQGKFVASQTYVVAGIFNNSPAMPDVIRMIRQLFASLQLPVIWKSYPVVSEGPRPEGYSSTVVHAERPGIMPAVYINSQRVN
;
A
#
# COMPACT_ATOMS: atom_id res chain seq x y z
N MET A 1 11.30 1.33 -18.43
CA MET A 1 9.87 1.45 -18.83
C MET A 1 9.06 1.70 -17.57
N ALA A 2 8.16 2.70 -17.57
CA ALA A 2 7.27 2.96 -16.44
C ALA A 2 6.10 1.95 -16.47
N ILE A 3 5.72 1.40 -15.32
CA ILE A 3 4.55 0.52 -15.18
C ILE A 3 3.49 1.29 -14.39
N THR A 4 2.30 1.38 -14.97
CA THR A 4 1.14 2.04 -14.35
C THR A 4 0.18 1.02 -13.73
N PHE A 5 -0.73 1.47 -12.86
CA PHE A 5 -1.82 0.62 -12.38
C PHE A 5 -2.72 0.11 -13.52
N ALA A 6 -2.98 0.94 -14.53
CA ALA A 6 -3.77 0.55 -15.71
C ALA A 6 -3.08 -0.57 -16.51
N ASP A 7 -1.75 -0.57 -16.59
CA ASP A 7 -1.00 -1.67 -17.20
C ASP A 7 -1.20 -2.97 -16.44
N VAL A 8 -1.21 -2.92 -15.10
CA VAL A 8 -1.46 -4.10 -14.25
C VAL A 8 -2.88 -4.62 -14.43
N LEU A 9 -3.88 -3.73 -14.50
CA LEU A 9 -5.27 -4.14 -14.72
C LEU A 9 -5.46 -4.92 -16.02
N ARG A 10 -4.63 -4.66 -17.05
CA ARG A 10 -4.65 -5.37 -18.34
C ARG A 10 -3.90 -6.70 -18.34
N ARG A 11 -3.18 -7.06 -17.26
CA ARG A 11 -2.49 -8.36 -17.13
C ARG A 11 -3.47 -9.50 -16.86
N GLN A 12 -3.02 -10.73 -17.08
CA GLN A 12 -3.79 -11.92 -16.73
C GLN A 12 -4.08 -11.93 -15.22
N GLU A 13 -5.26 -12.40 -14.81
CA GLU A 13 -5.64 -12.45 -13.40
C GLU A 13 -4.67 -13.29 -12.56
N SER A 14 -4.15 -14.38 -13.12
CA SER A 14 -3.14 -15.22 -12.45
C SER A 14 -1.82 -14.50 -12.19
N GLU A 15 -1.51 -13.42 -12.92
CA GLU A 15 -0.24 -12.69 -12.76
C GLU A 15 -0.31 -11.56 -11.75
N LYS A 16 -1.49 -11.21 -11.24
CA LYS A 16 -1.67 -9.99 -10.43
C LYS A 16 -2.50 -10.23 -9.18
N ILE A 17 -2.16 -9.48 -8.13
CA ILE A 17 -2.99 -9.28 -6.96
C ILE A 17 -3.30 -7.80 -6.90
N ILE A 18 -4.58 -7.46 -7.04
CA ILE A 18 -5.09 -6.10 -6.84
C ILE A 18 -5.53 -6.01 -5.39
N VAL A 19 -5.02 -5.02 -4.66
CA VAL A 19 -5.38 -4.76 -3.27
C VAL A 19 -6.45 -3.68 -3.24
N PRO A 20 -7.70 -4.03 -2.93
CA PRO A 20 -8.80 -3.08 -2.81
C PRO A 20 -8.60 -2.12 -1.63
N MET A 21 -9.41 -1.06 -1.62
CA MET A 21 -9.46 -0.12 -0.51
C MET A 21 -9.90 -0.81 0.80
N ASN A 22 -9.19 -0.53 1.89
CA ASN A 22 -9.32 -1.17 3.21
C ASN A 22 -8.98 -2.66 3.24
N GLU A 23 -8.03 -3.09 2.41
CA GLU A 23 -7.53 -4.45 2.43
C GLU A 23 -6.00 -4.48 2.54
N VAL A 24 -5.48 -5.64 2.98
CA VAL A 24 -4.06 -5.95 3.09
C VAL A 24 -3.85 -7.32 2.46
N GLU A 25 -2.97 -7.39 1.47
CA GLU A 25 -2.69 -8.63 0.75
C GLU A 25 -1.20 -8.94 0.74
N ILE A 26 -0.88 -10.22 0.52
CA ILE A 26 0.48 -10.72 0.38
C ILE A 26 0.67 -11.46 -0.94
N ALA A 27 1.76 -11.16 -1.62
CA ALA A 27 2.25 -11.91 -2.76
C ALA A 27 3.53 -12.65 -2.41
N HIS A 28 3.71 -13.85 -2.97
CA HIS A 28 4.95 -14.61 -2.89
C HIS A 28 5.57 -14.70 -4.29
N TRP A 29 6.88 -14.46 -4.41
CA TRP A 29 7.62 -14.37 -5.68
C TRP A 29 8.42 -15.65 -5.99
N GLN A 30 7.77 -16.80 -5.83
CA GLN A 30 8.39 -18.11 -6.06
C GLN A 30 8.46 -18.46 -7.56
N PRO A 31 9.44 -19.25 -8.02
CA PRO A 31 9.54 -19.62 -9.44
C PRO A 31 8.29 -20.29 -10.03
N GLN A 32 7.50 -20.95 -9.19
CA GLN A 32 6.30 -21.69 -9.61
C GLN A 32 5.02 -20.83 -9.56
N THR A 33 5.08 -19.62 -9.00
CA THR A 33 3.89 -18.74 -8.97
C THR A 33 3.81 -17.89 -10.25
N PRO A 34 2.63 -17.77 -10.85
CA PRO A 34 2.43 -16.83 -11.96
C PRO A 34 2.39 -15.37 -11.49
N VAL A 35 2.18 -15.11 -10.19
CA VAL A 35 2.01 -13.77 -9.63
C VAL A 35 3.30 -12.96 -9.74
N LYS A 36 3.22 -11.85 -10.47
CA LYS A 36 4.32 -10.89 -10.71
C LYS A 36 3.99 -9.49 -10.25
N TYR A 37 2.70 -9.19 -10.04
CA TYR A 37 2.24 -7.86 -9.69
C TYR A 37 1.45 -7.87 -8.39
N LEU A 38 1.75 -6.93 -7.52
CA LEU A 38 0.94 -6.60 -6.34
C LEU A 38 0.69 -5.09 -6.39
N ALA A 39 -0.58 -4.69 -6.52
CA ALA A 39 -0.88 -3.32 -6.91
C ALA A 39 -2.15 -2.77 -6.26
N THR A 40 -2.17 -1.47 -6.01
CA THR A 40 -3.36 -0.74 -5.61
C THR A 40 -3.41 0.61 -6.31
N GLY A 41 -4.62 1.10 -6.57
CA GLY A 41 -4.86 2.36 -7.27
C GLY A 41 -5.92 3.20 -6.56
N GLY A 42 -6.05 4.45 -6.99
CA GLY A 42 -7.08 5.36 -6.49
C GLY A 42 -6.86 5.84 -5.06
N LEU A 43 -5.62 5.85 -4.57
CA LEU A 43 -5.31 6.20 -3.18
C LEU A 43 -5.85 7.60 -2.81
N ASN A 44 -5.62 8.65 -3.59
CA ASN A 44 -5.98 10.05 -3.30
C ASN A 44 -5.87 10.48 -1.81
N GLY A 45 -6.94 10.36 -1.02
CA GLY A 45 -6.91 10.66 0.43
C GLY A 45 -6.44 9.51 1.33
N CYS A 46 -6.24 8.32 0.77
CA CYS A 46 -5.79 7.09 1.39
C CYS A 46 -4.26 7.00 1.46
N THR A 47 -3.77 6.06 2.26
CA THR A 47 -2.35 5.74 2.40
C THR A 47 -2.08 4.34 1.86
N GLY A 48 -1.09 4.23 0.98
CA GLY A 48 -0.54 2.95 0.54
C GLY A 48 0.64 2.55 1.42
N VAL A 49 0.72 1.30 1.85
CA VAL A 49 1.85 0.77 2.61
C VAL A 49 2.32 -0.51 1.96
N ALA A 50 3.60 -0.58 1.59
CA ALA A 50 4.20 -1.77 1.01
C ALA A 50 5.43 -2.22 1.82
N ILE A 51 5.55 -3.51 2.07
CA ILE A 51 6.78 -4.15 2.57
C ILE A 51 7.21 -5.13 1.49
N ILE A 52 8.40 -4.98 0.93
CA ILE A 52 8.86 -5.82 -0.19
C ILE A 52 10.19 -6.49 0.12
N SER A 53 10.38 -7.68 -0.41
CA SER A 53 11.64 -8.43 -0.39
C SER A 53 11.82 -9.20 -1.68
N LEU A 54 12.94 -9.93 -1.80
CA LEU A 54 13.22 -10.84 -2.91
C LEU A 54 12.21 -12.00 -3.02
N GLN A 55 11.48 -12.32 -1.95
CA GLN A 55 10.65 -13.53 -1.85
C GLN A 55 9.15 -13.24 -1.67
N ALA A 56 8.80 -12.07 -1.12
CA ALA A 56 7.42 -11.71 -0.85
C ALA A 56 7.18 -10.20 -0.90
N GLY A 57 5.91 -9.81 -0.98
CA GLY A 57 5.47 -8.43 -0.85
C GLY A 57 4.16 -8.37 -0.08
N ILE A 58 4.05 -7.48 0.90
CA ILE A 58 2.79 -7.09 1.53
C ILE A 58 2.41 -5.72 0.98
N LEU A 59 1.15 -5.52 0.61
CA LEU A 59 0.62 -4.23 0.20
C LEU A 59 -0.72 -3.99 0.89
N ALA A 60 -0.91 -2.79 1.43
CA ALA A 60 -2.14 -2.34 2.04
C ALA A 60 -2.63 -1.04 1.40
N HIS A 61 -3.95 -0.92 1.27
CA HIS A 61 -4.63 0.32 0.91
C HIS A 61 -5.45 0.79 2.11
N ILE A 62 -4.90 1.71 2.90
CA ILE A 62 -5.52 2.20 4.13
C ILE A 62 -6.34 3.45 3.81
N ALA A 63 -7.67 3.32 3.80
CA ALA A 63 -8.55 4.48 3.71
C ALA A 63 -8.83 5.11 5.08
N PRO A 64 -9.23 6.40 5.11
CA PRO A 64 -9.55 7.07 6.36
C PRO A 64 -10.68 6.39 7.12
N LEU A 65 -11.66 5.80 6.45
CA LEU A 65 -12.86 5.21 7.06
C LEU A 65 -13.08 3.79 6.57
N PRO A 66 -13.73 2.93 7.37
CA PRO A 66 -14.06 1.57 6.95
C PRO A 66 -15.07 1.58 5.79
N PRO A 67 -15.15 0.49 5.01
CA PRO A 67 -16.09 0.38 3.89
C PRO A 67 -17.54 0.63 4.34
N GLY A 68 -18.31 1.34 3.51
CA GLY A 68 -19.72 1.62 3.79
C GLY A 68 -19.99 2.61 4.94
N SER A 69 -18.98 3.34 5.41
CA SER A 69 -19.15 4.37 6.44
C SER A 69 -20.14 5.46 6.01
N THR A 70 -21.05 5.80 6.92
CA THR A 70 -22.04 6.88 6.76
C THR A 70 -21.85 7.92 7.87
N GLN A 71 -22.53 9.06 7.77
CA GLN A 71 -22.54 10.04 8.87
C GLN A 71 -22.96 9.40 10.21
N ARG A 72 -23.98 8.53 10.17
CA ARG A 72 -24.44 7.79 11.36
C ARG A 72 -23.35 6.88 11.95
N THR A 73 -22.45 6.34 11.11
CA THR A 73 -21.30 5.56 11.58
C THR A 73 -20.34 6.43 12.38
N LEU A 74 -20.08 7.65 11.88
CA LEU A 74 -19.20 8.61 12.54
C LEU A 74 -19.79 9.14 13.85
N ASP A 75 -21.10 9.41 13.88
CA ASP A 75 -21.78 9.87 15.09
C ASP A 75 -21.73 8.81 16.21
N ARG A 76 -21.75 7.52 15.85
CA ARG A 76 -21.69 6.39 16.80
C ARG A 76 -20.28 6.01 17.20
N ASN A 77 -19.30 6.18 16.32
CA ASN A 77 -17.89 5.98 16.60
C ASN A 77 -17.07 7.14 16.04
N PRO A 78 -16.86 8.20 16.85
CA PRO A 78 -16.00 9.32 16.44
C PRO A 78 -14.56 8.90 16.12
N ASN A 79 -14.11 7.74 16.61
CA ASN A 79 -12.77 7.19 16.39
C ASN A 79 -12.70 6.19 15.23
N ALA A 80 -13.76 6.05 14.43
CA ALA A 80 -13.83 5.05 13.35
C ALA A 80 -12.63 5.09 12.41
N SER A 81 -12.06 6.26 12.17
CA SER A 81 -10.87 6.41 11.33
C SER A 81 -9.62 5.79 11.94
N VAL A 82 -9.37 6.09 13.20
CA VAL A 82 -8.23 5.56 13.95
C VAL A 82 -8.38 4.04 14.13
N ASP A 83 -9.59 3.58 14.44
CA ASP A 83 -9.87 2.15 14.64
C ASP A 83 -9.67 1.36 13.35
N ASN A 84 -10.14 1.88 12.20
CA ASN A 84 -9.93 1.26 10.89
C ASN A 84 -8.43 1.15 10.55
N ALA A 85 -7.69 2.24 10.70
CA ALA A 85 -6.26 2.23 10.45
C ALA A 85 -5.53 1.27 11.41
N ARG A 86 -5.92 1.20 12.68
CA ARG A 86 -5.34 0.27 13.66
C ARG A 86 -5.55 -1.19 13.24
N ALA A 87 -6.75 -1.54 12.78
CA ALA A 87 -7.06 -2.89 12.32
C ALA A 87 -6.16 -3.29 11.14
N LEU A 88 -6.07 -2.45 10.10
CA LEU A 88 -5.23 -2.73 8.93
C LEU A 88 -3.73 -2.79 9.27
N LEU A 89 -3.27 -1.94 10.19
CA LEU A 89 -1.89 -1.98 10.68
C LEU A 89 -1.60 -3.26 11.48
N GLN A 90 -2.58 -3.77 12.22
CA GLN A 90 -2.48 -5.05 12.90
C GLN A 90 -2.40 -6.20 11.88
N ASP A 91 -3.17 -6.15 10.80
CA ASP A 91 -3.12 -7.17 9.73
C ASP A 91 -1.77 -7.19 9.01
N ILE A 92 -1.21 -6.01 8.69
CA ILE A 92 0.16 -5.88 8.17
C ILE A 92 1.16 -6.53 9.14
N ALA A 93 1.05 -6.23 10.44
CA ALA A 93 1.96 -6.77 11.45
C ALA A 93 1.84 -8.30 11.56
N ASN A 94 0.62 -8.83 11.51
CA ASN A 94 0.35 -10.26 11.56
C ASN A 94 0.92 -10.98 10.33
N LEU A 95 0.66 -10.47 9.12
CA LEU A 95 1.18 -11.03 7.88
C LEU A 95 2.71 -10.99 7.84
N TYR A 96 3.32 -9.89 8.26
CA TYR A 96 4.78 -9.77 8.34
C TYR A 96 5.37 -10.79 9.31
N ARG A 97 4.84 -10.90 10.53
CA ARG A 97 5.35 -11.87 11.53
C ARG A 97 5.18 -13.31 11.07
N ALA A 98 4.03 -13.65 10.49
CA ALA A 98 3.77 -14.98 9.96
C ALA A 98 4.70 -15.36 8.79
N ASN A 99 5.29 -14.37 8.11
CA ASN A 99 6.16 -14.57 6.95
C ASN A 99 7.56 -13.98 7.14
N GLN A 100 8.00 -13.75 8.38
CA GLN A 100 9.20 -12.96 8.67
C GLN A 100 10.46 -13.49 7.97
N GLY A 101 10.59 -14.82 7.84
CA GLY A 101 11.69 -15.47 7.13
C GLY A 101 11.78 -15.12 5.64
N LYS A 102 10.69 -14.64 5.02
CA LYS A 102 10.67 -14.19 3.62
C LYS A 102 11.04 -12.71 3.46
N PHE A 103 11.08 -11.93 4.55
CA PHE A 103 11.33 -10.48 4.52
C PHE A 103 12.75 -10.09 4.96
N VAL A 104 13.72 -11.00 4.77
CA VAL A 104 15.14 -10.68 4.91
C VAL A 104 15.53 -9.62 3.88
N ALA A 105 16.26 -8.59 4.32
CA ALA A 105 16.67 -7.44 3.51
C ALA A 105 15.48 -6.74 2.82
N SER A 106 14.36 -6.57 3.54
CA SER A 106 13.17 -5.92 3.03
C SER A 106 13.28 -4.40 2.96
N GLN A 107 12.47 -3.81 2.07
CA GLN A 107 12.26 -2.37 1.95
C GLN A 107 10.80 -2.04 2.24
N THR A 108 10.55 -1.02 3.06
CA THR A 108 9.19 -0.57 3.36
C THR A 108 8.94 0.78 2.71
N TYR A 109 7.83 0.90 1.99
CA TYR A 109 7.36 2.13 1.36
C TYR A 109 6.05 2.56 2.00
N VAL A 110 5.95 3.84 2.33
CA VAL A 110 4.68 4.45 2.74
C VAL A 110 4.39 5.61 1.81
N VAL A 111 3.21 5.59 1.23
CA VAL A 111 2.75 6.54 0.21
C VAL A 111 1.51 7.25 0.72
N ALA A 112 1.61 8.53 1.01
CA ALA A 112 0.53 9.30 1.63
C ALA A 112 0.13 10.53 0.81
N GLY A 113 -1.17 10.81 0.76
CA GLY A 113 -1.69 12.05 0.19
C GLY A 113 -1.34 13.26 1.06
N ILE A 114 -0.96 14.37 0.43
CA ILE A 114 -0.77 15.68 1.05
C ILE A 114 -1.90 16.60 0.62
N PHE A 115 -2.67 17.10 1.58
CA PHE A 115 -3.73 18.08 1.39
C PHE A 115 -3.37 19.36 2.16
N ASN A 116 -3.42 20.52 1.50
CA ASN A 116 -3.06 21.81 2.11
C ASN A 116 -1.70 21.78 2.87
N ASN A 117 -0.65 21.28 2.20
CA ASN A 117 0.71 21.14 2.75
C ASN A 117 0.84 20.23 3.99
N SER A 118 -0.18 19.45 4.32
CA SER A 118 -0.18 18.52 5.45
C SER A 118 -0.58 17.11 5.01
N PRO A 119 -0.13 16.04 5.68
CA PRO A 119 -0.66 14.70 5.42
C PRO A 119 -2.17 14.67 5.59
N ALA A 120 -2.87 14.02 4.66
CA ALA A 120 -4.33 13.89 4.73
C ALA A 120 -4.80 13.12 5.98
N MET A 121 -3.93 12.28 6.55
CA MET A 121 -4.21 11.46 7.74
C MET A 121 -3.04 11.47 8.74
N PRO A 122 -2.82 12.56 9.49
CA PRO A 122 -1.62 12.71 10.34
C PRO A 122 -1.53 11.66 11.46
N ASP A 123 -2.66 11.26 12.05
CA ASP A 123 -2.68 10.23 13.09
C ASP A 123 -2.33 8.84 12.54
N VAL A 124 -2.84 8.50 11.34
CA VAL A 124 -2.50 7.26 10.65
C VAL A 124 -1.00 7.19 10.36
N ILE A 125 -0.40 8.30 9.91
CA ILE A 125 1.05 8.39 9.68
C ILE A 125 1.84 8.17 10.96
N ARG A 126 1.37 8.69 12.10
CA ARG A 126 2.00 8.46 13.41
C ARG A 126 1.94 6.99 13.82
N MET A 127 0.79 6.34 13.64
CA MET A 127 0.63 4.91 13.94
C MET A 127 1.51 4.05 13.04
N ILE A 128 1.59 4.37 11.74
CA ILE A 128 2.49 3.69 10.79
C ILE A 128 3.95 3.78 11.25
N ARG A 129 4.41 4.98 11.67
CA ARG A 129 5.77 5.17 12.19
C ARG A 129 6.05 4.30 13.41
N GLN A 130 5.11 4.27 14.36
CA GLN A 130 5.23 3.46 15.57
C GLN A 130 5.29 1.97 15.25
N LEU A 131 4.41 1.48 14.36
CA LEU A 131 4.41 0.10 13.92
C LEU A 131 5.77 -0.29 13.32
N PHE A 132 6.24 0.45 12.33
CA PHE A 132 7.47 0.08 11.62
C PHE A 132 8.73 0.24 12.47
N ALA A 133 8.74 1.19 13.41
CA ALA A 133 9.78 1.25 14.43
C ALA A 133 9.77 -0.01 15.31
N SER A 134 8.61 -0.48 15.76
CA SER A 134 8.49 -1.70 16.57
C SER A 134 8.90 -2.97 15.81
N LEU A 135 8.69 -3.00 14.49
CA LEU A 135 9.10 -4.09 13.61
C LEU A 135 10.56 -3.97 13.14
N GLN A 136 11.25 -2.89 13.52
CA GLN A 136 12.62 -2.55 13.10
C GLN A 136 12.77 -2.50 11.58
N LEU A 137 11.73 -2.03 10.89
CA LEU A 137 11.72 -1.91 9.44
C LEU A 137 12.03 -0.46 9.01
N PRO A 138 13.05 -0.23 8.18
CA PRO A 138 13.32 1.10 7.64
C PRO A 138 12.20 1.51 6.67
N VAL A 139 11.74 2.76 6.76
CA VAL A 139 10.62 3.27 5.96
C VAL A 139 11.06 4.37 5.01
N ILE A 140 10.76 4.18 3.72
CA ILE A 140 10.89 5.18 2.67
C ILE A 140 9.53 5.89 2.52
N TRP A 141 9.51 7.18 2.84
CA TRP A 141 8.31 8.00 2.76
C TRP A 141 8.20 8.64 1.38
N LYS A 142 7.02 8.50 0.77
CA LYS A 142 6.65 9.16 -0.47
C LYS A 142 5.31 9.87 -0.28
N SER A 143 5.18 11.01 -0.95
CA SER A 143 3.99 11.83 -0.89
C SER A 143 3.51 12.17 -2.29
N TYR A 144 2.22 12.44 -2.41
CA TYR A 144 1.62 12.98 -3.62
C TYR A 144 0.53 13.99 -3.23
N PRO A 145 0.28 15.04 -4.04
CA PRO A 145 -0.78 15.98 -3.73
C PRO A 145 -2.16 15.32 -3.83
N VAL A 146 -3.05 15.59 -2.88
CA VAL A 146 -4.45 15.20 -3.00
C VAL A 146 -5.10 16.08 -4.06
N VAL A 147 -5.80 15.46 -5.01
CA VAL A 147 -6.56 16.17 -6.04
C VAL A 147 -8.01 16.26 -5.56
N SER A 148 -8.43 17.45 -5.16
CA SER A 148 -9.79 17.72 -4.67
C SER A 148 -10.79 17.98 -5.80
N GLU A 149 -10.33 18.48 -6.95
CA GLU A 149 -11.17 18.85 -8.09
C GLU A 149 -10.52 18.43 -9.42
N GLY A 150 -11.36 18.09 -10.40
CA GLY A 150 -10.94 17.75 -11.76
C GLY A 150 -10.52 16.29 -11.98
N PRO A 151 -10.26 15.91 -13.24
CA PRO A 151 -9.84 14.56 -13.60
C PRO A 151 -8.44 14.27 -13.06
N ARG A 152 -8.25 13.07 -12.51
CA ARG A 152 -6.94 12.60 -12.06
C ARG A 152 -6.13 12.10 -13.27
N PRO A 153 -4.82 12.38 -13.35
CA PRO A 153 -3.98 11.78 -14.38
C PRO A 153 -4.00 10.25 -14.32
N GLU A 154 -3.77 9.59 -15.45
CA GLU A 154 -3.68 8.13 -15.50
C GLU A 154 -2.50 7.63 -14.63
N GLY A 155 -2.72 6.55 -13.87
CA GLY A 155 -1.74 6.01 -12.93
C GLY A 155 -1.54 6.85 -11.66
N TYR A 156 -2.24 7.98 -11.53
CA TYR A 156 -2.16 8.83 -10.35
C TYR A 156 -2.72 8.13 -9.11
N SER A 157 -2.08 8.38 -7.97
CA SER A 157 -2.39 7.80 -6.67
C SER A 157 -2.41 6.27 -6.68
N SER A 158 -1.33 5.67 -7.17
CA SER A 158 -1.18 4.22 -7.23
C SER A 158 0.17 3.75 -6.72
N THR A 159 0.21 2.52 -6.21
CA THR A 159 1.42 1.80 -5.86
C THR A 159 1.40 0.46 -6.60
N VAL A 160 2.46 0.19 -7.37
CA VAL A 160 2.65 -1.08 -8.08
C VAL A 160 3.98 -1.68 -7.65
N VAL A 161 3.94 -2.92 -7.20
CA VAL A 161 5.12 -3.76 -7.00
C VAL A 161 5.19 -4.75 -8.16
N HIS A 162 6.31 -4.78 -8.87
CA HIS A 162 6.55 -5.68 -10.00
C HIS A 162 7.77 -6.57 -9.73
N ALA A 163 7.51 -7.84 -9.46
CA ALA A 163 8.52 -8.88 -9.35
C ALA A 163 8.76 -9.51 -10.74
N GLU A 164 9.65 -8.90 -11.52
CA GLU A 164 9.95 -9.37 -12.88
C GLU A 164 10.48 -10.82 -12.88
N ARG A 165 11.35 -11.14 -11.91
CA ARG A 165 11.98 -12.45 -11.76
C ARG A 165 12.15 -12.81 -10.28
N PRO A 166 11.98 -14.09 -9.90
CA PRO A 166 12.30 -14.58 -8.56
C PRO A 166 13.74 -14.26 -8.15
N GLY A 167 13.96 -13.93 -6.87
CA GLY A 167 15.30 -13.67 -6.33
C GLY A 167 15.89 -12.31 -6.69
N ILE A 168 15.20 -11.49 -7.47
CA ILE A 168 15.55 -10.08 -7.74
C ILE A 168 14.59 -9.18 -6.97
N MET A 169 15.10 -8.07 -6.44
CA MET A 169 14.26 -7.10 -5.71
C MET A 169 13.16 -6.57 -6.64
N PRO A 170 11.88 -6.69 -6.25
CA PRO A 170 10.79 -6.13 -7.04
C PRO A 170 10.97 -4.63 -7.25
N ALA A 171 10.62 -4.17 -8.44
CA ALA A 171 10.57 -2.73 -8.73
C ALA A 171 9.28 -2.15 -8.13
N VAL A 172 9.38 -1.01 -7.45
CA VAL A 172 8.24 -0.28 -6.90
C VAL A 172 7.99 0.97 -7.73
N TYR A 173 6.76 1.12 -8.20
CA TYR A 173 6.29 2.28 -8.94
C TYR A 173 5.23 3.00 -8.11
N ILE A 174 5.43 4.29 -7.91
CA ILE A 174 4.46 5.18 -7.26
C ILE A 174 4.12 6.25 -8.27
N ASN A 175 2.84 6.38 -8.62
CA ASN A 175 2.39 7.28 -9.68
C ASN A 175 3.19 7.09 -10.98
N SER A 176 3.39 5.83 -11.37
CA SER A 176 4.15 5.42 -12.56
C SER A 176 5.66 5.73 -12.52
N GLN A 177 6.17 6.30 -11.44
CA GLN A 177 7.60 6.57 -11.26
C GLN A 177 8.23 5.46 -10.43
N ARG A 178 9.30 4.86 -10.96
CA ARG A 178 10.10 3.89 -10.21
C ARG A 178 10.82 4.58 -9.06
N VAL A 179 10.75 4.02 -7.85
CA VAL A 179 11.30 4.64 -6.63
C VAL A 179 12.45 3.87 -5.98
N ASN A 180 12.94 2.79 -6.62
CA ASN A 180 14.01 1.92 -6.14
C ASN A 180 14.87 1.32 -7.25
#